data_AF-A0A6A2WQ79-F1
#
_entry.id   AF-A0A6A2WQ79-F1
#
_cell.length_a   1.000
_cell.length_b   1.000
_cell.length_c   1.000
_cell.angle_alpha   90.00
_cell.angle_beta   90.00
_cell.angle_gamma   90.00
#
_symmetry.space_group_name_H-M   'P 1'
#
loop_
_entity.id
_entity.type
_entity.pdbx_description
1 polymer ?
#
loop_
_entity_poly.entity_id
_entity_poly.type
_entity_poly.pdbx_seq_one_letter_code
_entity_poly.pdbx_strand_id
1 'polypeptide(L)'
;MAFNINNWVEICKKEKGLSSIYYSATLSAAVGRSRYLVRYETRLIPDGTRFLTEVVDADEVRPLSPDSSYFDFMVSQRVDAFMDKAWRVGTVTRKVDPNYYVKLDCNGNEVHCPSFKSDKSAAPGGDPGN
;
A
#
# COMPACT_ATOMS: atom_id res chain seq x y z
N MET A 1 10.65 3.96 15.30
CA MET A 1 9.25 3.80 15.74
C MET A 1 9.03 2.34 16.10
N ALA A 2 8.30 2.04 17.18
CA ALA A 2 7.97 0.66 17.54
C ALA A 2 6.52 0.38 17.11
N PHE A 3 6.33 -0.59 16.22
CA PHE A 3 4.99 -1.09 15.89
C PHE A 3 4.48 -1.97 17.03
N ASN A 4 3.19 -1.85 17.36
CA ASN A 4 2.55 -2.74 18.33
C ASN A 4 2.34 -4.12 17.69
N ILE A 5 2.67 -5.17 18.44
CA ILE A 5 2.36 -6.55 18.06
C ILE A 5 0.83 -6.71 17.94
N ASN A 6 0.41 -7.54 16.99
CA ASN A 6 -0.98 -7.76 16.57
C ASN A 6 -1.65 -6.56 15.88
N ASN A 7 -0.90 -5.49 15.59
CA ASN A 7 -1.44 -4.40 14.79
C ASN A 7 -1.34 -4.71 13.29
N TRP A 8 -2.28 -4.17 12.53
CA TRP A 8 -2.25 -4.25 11.07
C TRP A 8 -1.30 -3.20 10.49
N VAL A 9 -0.48 -3.66 9.55
CA VAL A 9 0.58 -2.90 8.90
C VAL A 9 0.56 -3.15 7.40
N GLU A 10 1.19 -2.26 6.66
CA GLU A 10 1.43 -2.44 5.22
C GLU A 10 2.93 -2.71 5.01
N ILE A 11 3.25 -3.74 4.24
CA ILE A 11 4.63 -4.12 3.90
C ILE A 11 4.95 -3.59 2.51
N CYS A 12 5.91 -2.68 2.44
CA CYS A 12 6.46 -2.09 1.24
C CYS A 12 7.53 -3.02 0.66
N LYS A 13 7.24 -3.68 -0.46
CA LYS A 13 8.23 -4.42 -1.24
C LYS A 13 8.65 -3.58 -2.44
N LYS A 14 9.94 -3.25 -2.50
CA LYS A 14 10.56 -2.57 -3.65
C LYS A 14 11.03 -3.63 -4.65
N GLU A 15 10.33 -3.77 -5.77
CA GLU A 15 10.86 -4.54 -6.89
C GLU A 15 11.89 -3.69 -7.64
N LYS A 16 13.00 -4.30 -8.09
CA LYS A 16 14.07 -3.59 -8.81
C LYS A 16 13.51 -2.94 -10.08
N GLY A 17 13.37 -1.61 -10.06
CA GLY A 17 12.95 -0.81 -11.20
C GLY A 17 11.46 -0.43 -11.27
N LEU A 18 10.66 -0.74 -10.24
CA LEU A 18 9.22 -0.46 -10.23
C LEU A 18 8.71 0.15 -8.92
N SER A 19 7.55 0.80 -9.02
CA SER A 19 6.75 1.38 -7.95
C SER A 19 6.62 0.43 -6.76
N SER A 20 6.85 0.94 -5.55
CA SER A 20 6.66 0.22 -4.29
C SER A 20 5.27 -0.43 -4.24
N ILE A 21 5.22 -1.76 -4.06
CA ILE A 21 3.97 -2.51 -3.85
C ILE A 21 3.74 -2.62 -2.35
N TYR A 22 2.50 -2.36 -1.90
CA TYR A 22 2.13 -2.51 -0.50
C TYR A 22 1.17 -3.68 -0.29
N TYR A 23 1.53 -4.57 0.62
CA TYR A 23 0.71 -5.72 1.02
C TYR A 23 0.23 -5.56 2.46
N SER A 24 -1.04 -5.85 2.71
CA SER A 24 -1.57 -5.88 4.07
C SER A 24 -1.02 -7.07 4.84
N ALA A 25 -0.57 -6.83 6.08
CA ALA A 25 -0.05 -7.85 6.97
C ALA A 25 -0.36 -7.53 8.43
N THR A 26 -0.29 -8.55 9.27
CA THR A 26 -0.34 -8.42 10.72
C THR A 26 1.06 -8.55 11.30
N LEU A 27 1.47 -7.63 12.17
CA LEU A 27 2.75 -7.70 12.86
C LEU A 27 2.69 -8.76 13.97
N SER A 28 3.37 -9.88 13.81
CA SER A 28 3.30 -11.01 14.76
C SER A 28 4.33 -10.91 15.88
N ALA A 29 5.53 -10.41 15.60
CA ALA A 29 6.57 -10.25 16.61
C ALA A 29 7.66 -9.26 16.17
N ALA A 30 8.38 -8.67 17.13
CA ALA A 30 9.66 -8.03 16.87
C ALA A 30 10.78 -9.07 16.85
N VAL A 31 11.68 -8.97 15.87
CA VAL A 31 12.85 -9.84 15.71
C VAL A 31 14.10 -8.99 15.86
N GLY A 32 14.62 -8.89 17.09
CA GLY A 32 15.72 -7.98 17.40
C GLY A 32 15.29 -6.51 17.39
N ARG A 33 16.16 -5.61 16.91
CA ARG A 33 15.94 -4.15 16.99
C ARG A 33 15.35 -3.52 15.72
N SER A 34 15.52 -4.17 14.57
CA SER A 34 15.25 -3.55 13.26
C SER A 34 14.48 -4.45 12.31
N ARG A 35 13.91 -5.56 12.80
CA ARG A 35 13.15 -6.50 11.97
C ARG A 35 11.87 -6.95 12.66
N TYR A 36 10.91 -7.37 11.86
CA TYR A 36 9.60 -7.82 12.33
C TYR A 36 9.20 -9.12 11.64
N LEU A 37 8.60 -10.03 12.40
CA LEU A 37 7.87 -11.17 11.84
C LEU A 37 6.47 -10.71 11.48
N VAL A 38 6.08 -10.85 10.21
CA VAL A 38 4.79 -10.40 9.70
C VAL A 38 4.07 -11.55 9.01
N ARG A 39 2.75 -11.60 9.15
CA ARG A 39 1.88 -12.54 8.43
C ARG A 39 1.05 -11.75 7.43
N TYR A 40 1.18 -12.06 6.15
CA TYR A 40 0.40 -11.40 5.10
C TYR A 40 -1.07 -11.80 5.16
N GLU A 41 -1.96 -10.90 4.79
CA GLU A 41 -3.40 -11.20 4.66
C GLU A 41 -3.80 -11.48 3.21
N THR A 42 -2.89 -11.22 2.25
CA THR A 42 -3.19 -11.35 0.81
C THR A 42 -2.24 -12.26 0.04
N ARG A 43 -1.08 -12.61 0.62
CA ARG A 43 -0.09 -13.52 0.03
C ARG A 43 -0.14 -14.88 0.70
N LEU A 44 -0.17 -15.93 -0.11
CA LEU A 44 -0.06 -17.33 0.32
C LEU A 44 1.37 -17.83 0.09
N ILE A 45 1.74 -18.89 0.80
CA ILE A 45 2.95 -19.65 0.49
C ILE A 45 2.79 -20.42 -0.84
N PRO A 46 3.88 -20.95 -1.45
CA PRO A 46 3.81 -21.56 -2.79
C PRO A 46 2.81 -22.70 -2.95
N ASP A 47 2.52 -23.46 -1.88
CA ASP A 47 1.54 -24.54 -1.91
C ASP A 47 0.07 -24.05 -1.82
N GLY A 48 -0.15 -22.75 -1.58
CA GLY A 48 -1.47 -22.13 -1.48
C GLY A 48 -2.26 -22.46 -0.21
N THR A 49 -1.70 -23.20 0.74
CA THR A 49 -2.44 -23.73 1.91
C THR A 49 -2.58 -22.73 3.05
N ARG A 50 -1.64 -21.80 3.20
CA ARG A 50 -1.60 -20.82 4.28
C ARG A 50 -1.04 -19.49 3.84
N PHE A 51 -1.39 -18.46 4.60
CA PHE A 51 -0.80 -17.14 4.44
C PHE A 51 0.70 -17.15 4.68
N LEU A 52 1.41 -16.38 3.86
CA LEU A 52 2.85 -16.23 3.96
C LEU A 52 3.21 -15.48 5.24
N THR A 53 4.18 -16.01 5.99
CA THR A 53 4.78 -15.34 7.14
C THR A 53 6.28 -15.22 6.87
N GLU A 54 6.83 -14.02 7.00
CA GLU A 54 8.27 -13.79 6.79
C GLU A 54 8.82 -12.73 7.74
N VAL A 55 10.16 -12.66 7.82
CA VAL A 55 10.86 -11.60 8.56
C VAL A 55 11.20 -10.49 7.57
N VAL A 56 10.76 -9.27 7.89
CA VAL A 56 10.97 -8.06 7.08
C VAL A 56 11.76 -7.03 7.86
N ASP A 57 12.44 -6.14 7.14
CA ASP A 57 13.15 -5.02 7.75
C ASP A 57 12.16 -3.93 8.20
N ALA A 58 12.51 -3.20 9.27
CA ALA A 58 11.68 -2.13 9.81
C ALA A 58 11.36 -1.04 8.76
N ASP A 59 12.27 -0.82 7.81
CA ASP A 59 12.10 0.15 6.71
C ASP A 59 11.10 -0.33 5.64
N GLU A 60 10.76 -1.63 5.63
CA GLU A 60 9.71 -2.20 4.79
C GLU A 60 8.33 -2.10 5.46
N VAL A 61 8.24 -1.79 6.75
CA VAL A 61 6.97 -1.75 7.50
C VAL A 61 6.46 -0.32 7.63
N ARG A 62 5.20 -0.08 7.26
CA ARG A 62 4.51 1.19 7.54
C ARG A 62 3.17 0.98 8.25
N PRO A 63 2.66 1.98 9.00
CA PRO A 63 1.31 1.92 9.55
C PRO A 63 0.28 1.81 8.43
N LEU A 64 -0.84 1.14 8.71
CA LEU A 64 -2.01 1.17 7.83
C LEU A 64 -2.34 2.60 7.42
N SER A 65 -2.62 2.77 6.14
CA SER A 65 -3.09 4.05 5.63
C SER A 65 -4.50 4.32 6.13
N PRO A 66 -4.77 5.51 6.70
CA PRO A 66 -6.10 5.86 7.22
C PRO A 66 -7.14 5.60 6.15
N ASP A 67 -8.26 5.02 6.56
CA ASP A 67 -9.30 4.62 5.63
C ASP A 67 -9.81 5.84 4.87
N SER A 68 -9.86 5.67 3.56
CA SER A 68 -10.05 6.74 2.58
C SER A 68 -11.47 6.81 2.05
N SER A 69 -12.39 6.08 2.70
CA SER A 69 -13.82 6.02 2.41
C SER A 69 -14.53 7.39 2.45
N TYR A 70 -13.80 8.48 2.75
CA TYR A 70 -14.29 9.85 2.81
C TYR A 70 -13.61 10.85 1.86
N PHE A 71 -12.65 10.44 1.03
CA PHE A 71 -11.99 11.39 0.13
C PHE A 71 -12.71 11.47 -1.21
N ASP A 72 -13.15 12.69 -1.57
CA ASP A 72 -13.59 13.03 -2.91
C ASP A 72 -12.34 13.27 -3.78
N PHE A 73 -11.92 12.26 -4.52
CA PHE A 73 -10.69 12.33 -5.31
C PHE A 73 -10.89 13.15 -6.59
N MET A 74 -9.97 14.05 -6.88
CA MET A 74 -9.99 14.82 -8.12
C MET A 74 -9.39 14.01 -9.27
N VAL A 75 -9.87 14.27 -10.49
CA VAL A 75 -9.16 13.81 -11.70
C VAL A 75 -7.73 14.37 -11.68
N SER A 76 -6.77 13.56 -12.11
CA SER A 76 -5.32 13.80 -12.02
C SER A 76 -4.72 13.68 -10.62
N GLN A 77 -5.50 13.34 -9.58
CA GLN A 77 -4.94 13.03 -8.27
C GLN A 77 -4.24 11.67 -8.26
N ARG A 78 -3.07 11.62 -7.61
CA ARG A 78 -2.30 10.38 -7.41
C ARG A 78 -2.83 9.59 -6.22
N VAL A 79 -3.12 8.32 -6.43
CA VAL A 79 -3.80 7.44 -5.47
C VAL A 79 -3.15 6.06 -5.45
N ASP A 80 -3.22 5.40 -4.31
CA ASP A 80 -3.00 3.97 -4.14
C ASP A 80 -4.32 3.24 -4.44
N ALA A 81 -4.38 2.49 -5.54
CA ALA A 81 -5.53 1.68 -5.94
C ALA A 81 -5.36 0.22 -5.50
N PHE A 82 -6.37 -0.37 -4.87
CA PHE A 82 -6.30 -1.77 -4.44
C PHE A 82 -6.68 -2.72 -5.58
N MET A 83 -5.67 -3.40 -6.13
CA MET A 83 -5.80 -4.34 -7.26
C MET A 83 -4.94 -5.58 -7.02
N ASP A 84 -5.43 -6.75 -7.44
CA ASP A 84 -4.72 -8.03 -7.30
C ASP A 84 -4.24 -8.30 -5.86
N LYS A 85 -5.05 -7.89 -4.88
CA LYS A 85 -4.76 -8.03 -3.45
C LYS A 85 -3.54 -7.22 -2.96
N ALA A 86 -3.18 -6.17 -3.68
CA ALA A 86 -2.12 -5.24 -3.31
C ALA A 86 -2.51 -3.78 -3.63
N TRP A 87 -1.91 -2.83 -2.92
CA TRP A 87 -2.04 -1.42 -3.28
C TRP A 87 -1.01 -1.07 -4.35
N ARG A 88 -1.48 -0.49 -5.44
CA ARG A 88 -0.66 -0.06 -6.58
C ARG A 88 -0.87 1.43 -6.81
N VAL A 89 0.23 2.15 -7.00
CA VAL A 89 0.18 3.58 -7.29
C VAL A 89 -0.40 3.82 -8.69
N GLY A 90 -1.29 4.79 -8.81
CA GLY A 90 -1.83 5.25 -10.07
C GLY A 90 -2.38 6.66 -10.00
N THR A 91 -2.96 7.12 -11.10
CA THR A 91 -3.56 8.45 -11.23
C THR A 91 -5.02 8.35 -11.60
N VAL A 92 -5.90 9.07 -10.91
CA VAL A 92 -7.34 9.13 -11.26
C VAL A 92 -7.49 9.77 -12.63
N THR A 93 -8.07 9.05 -13.58
CA THR A 93 -8.28 9.53 -14.95
C THR A 93 -9.69 10.05 -15.18
N ARG A 94 -10.67 9.48 -14.46
CA ARG A 94 -12.07 9.88 -14.55
C ARG A 94 -12.81 9.57 -13.25
N LYS A 95 -13.80 10.41 -12.98
CA LYS A 95 -14.79 10.25 -11.91
C LYS A 95 -16.15 10.05 -12.56
N VAL A 96 -16.80 8.94 -12.25
CA VAL A 96 -18.14 8.57 -12.72
C VAL A 96 -18.92 8.14 -11.49
N ASP A 97 -19.44 9.11 -10.74
CA ASP A 97 -20.01 8.88 -9.40
C ASP A 97 -20.96 7.66 -9.38
N PRO A 98 -20.78 6.73 -8.41
CA PRO A 98 -19.82 6.75 -7.29
C PRO A 98 -18.43 6.13 -7.60
N ASN A 99 -18.12 5.87 -8.87
CA ASN A 99 -16.94 5.14 -9.32
C ASN A 99 -15.76 6.03 -9.70
N TYR A 100 -14.56 5.52 -9.47
CA TYR A 100 -13.30 6.13 -9.90
C TYR A 100 -12.55 5.14 -10.79
N TYR A 101 -11.90 5.68 -11.82
CA TYR A 101 -11.00 4.90 -12.66
C TYR A 101 -9.59 5.44 -12.48
N VAL A 102 -8.65 4.51 -12.30
CA VAL A 102 -7.26 4.82 -12.00
C VAL A 102 -6.39 4.21 -13.07
N LYS A 103 -5.52 5.01 -13.68
CA LYS A 103 -4.45 4.52 -14.54
C LYS A 103 -3.26 4.14 -13.67
N LEU A 104 -2.94 2.85 -13.63
CA LEU A 104 -1.85 2.32 -12.82
C LEU A 104 -0.50 2.69 -13.41
N ASP A 105 0.44 3.12 -12.56
CA ASP A 105 1.79 3.48 -13.00
C ASP A 105 2.60 2.26 -13.45
N CYS A 106 2.34 1.09 -12.87
CA CYS A 106 3.14 -0.11 -13.11
C CYS A 106 2.97 -0.70 -14.52
N ASN A 107 1.82 -0.50 -15.16
CA ASN A 107 1.53 -1.09 -16.48
C ASN A 107 0.76 -0.14 -17.41
N GLY A 108 0.36 1.06 -16.95
CA GLY A 108 -0.41 2.01 -17.73
C GLY A 108 -1.89 1.65 -17.94
N ASN A 109 -2.36 0.53 -17.36
CA ASN A 109 -3.75 0.09 -17.52
C ASN A 109 -4.69 0.95 -16.68
N GLU A 110 -5.85 1.28 -17.25
CA GLU A 110 -6.95 1.90 -16.52
C GLU A 110 -7.81 0.80 -15.89
N VAL A 111 -8.06 0.93 -14.60
CA VAL A 111 -8.82 -0.05 -13.82
C VAL A 111 -9.95 0.65 -13.06
N HIS A 112 -11.09 -0.04 -12.97
CA HIS A 112 -12.15 0.32 -12.03
C HIS A 112 -11.74 -0.20 -10.66
N CYS A 113 -11.63 0.70 -9.69
CA CYS A 113 -11.23 0.35 -8.33
C CYS A 113 -12.27 0.85 -7.32
N PRO A 114 -12.93 -0.05 -6.57
CA PRO A 114 -13.86 0.34 -5.52
C PRO A 114 -13.15 0.86 -4.26
N SER A 115 -11.85 0.59 -4.12
CA SER A 115 -11.03 1.01 -2.98
C SER A 115 -9.77 1.73 -3.46
N PHE A 116 -9.61 2.97 -3.02
CA PHE A 116 -8.50 3.87 -3.35
C PHE A 116 -8.05 4.59 -2.09
N LYS A 117 -6.77 4.90 -1.89
CA LYS A 117 -6.24 5.73 -0.80
C LYS A 117 -5.35 6.82 -1.38
N SER A 118 -5.14 7.94 -0.70
CA SER A 118 -4.16 8.94 -1.16
C SER A 118 -2.76 8.31 -1.19
N ASP A 119 -2.02 8.51 -2.28
CA ASP A 119 -0.64 8.00 -2.40
C ASP A 119 0.23 8.66 -1.32
N LYS A 120 0.75 7.85 -0.39
CA LYS A 120 1.67 8.33 0.67
C LYS A 120 3.10 8.58 0.16
N SER A 121 3.45 8.15 -1.07
CA SER A 121 4.76 8.43 -1.65
C SER A 121 4.92 9.89 -2.07
N ALA A 122 3.80 10.61 -2.25
CA ALA A 122 3.76 12.05 -2.28
C ALA A 122 3.95 12.59 -0.85
N ALA A 123 5.20 12.57 -0.36
CA ALA A 123 5.58 13.56 0.64
C ALA A 123 5.21 14.95 0.08
N PRO A 124 4.65 15.87 0.88
CA PRO A 124 4.62 17.27 0.46
C PRO A 124 6.05 17.64 0.13
N GLY A 125 6.30 18.00 -1.13
CA GLY A 125 7.54 18.67 -1.50
C GLY A 125 7.73 19.79 -0.50
N GLY A 126 8.81 19.71 0.27
CA GLY A 126 9.15 20.78 1.19
C GLY A 126 9.27 22.05 0.38
N ASP A 127 8.47 23.04 0.76
CA ASP A 127 8.83 24.43 0.55
C ASP A 127 8.88 25.08 1.94
N PRO A 128 10.07 25.23 2.54
CA PRO A 128 10.29 26.24 3.54
C PRO A 128 10.74 27.49 2.79
N GLY A 129 9.78 28.26 2.28
CA GLY A 129 10.06 29.44 1.46
C GLY A 129 9.00 30.53 1.60
N ASN A 130 8.91 31.12 2.80
CA ASN A 130 9.02 32.58 3.05
C ASN A 130 8.54 32.93 4.47
#